data_AF-J9G6Q3-F1
#
_entry.id   AF-J9G6Q3-F1
#
_cell.length_a   1.000
_cell.length_b   1.000
_cell.length_c   1.000
_cell.angle_alpha   90.00
_cell.angle_beta   90.00
_cell.angle_gamma   90.00
#
_symmetry.space_group_name_H-M   'P 1'
#
loop_
_entity.id
_entity.type
_entity.pdbx_description
1 polymer ?
#
loop_
_entity_poly.entity_id
_entity_poly.type
_entity_poly.pdbx_seq_one_letter_code
_entity_poly.pdbx_strand_id
1 'polypeptide(L)'
;MKKNFSISLIVSTYNWPQALNLCLQSILAQSILPDEIVIADDGSKSDTLSLINETKKTSAVPILHVWHEDKGFRLTVIRNKAIAQCSKDYIIQIDGDVILHKDFIKDHIRFAQKGSFVTGSRVIIEKELAERLLSTQSYQVSIFTKGTHSILNGIRLPFLSPLQEKYRHDDILYVRGCNMAFWREDLIKVNGYNED
;
A
#
# COMPACT_ATOMS: atom_id res chain seq x y z
N MET A 1 5.18 -18.02 -9.70
CA MET A 1 3.84 -18.15 -9.10
C MET A 1 2.85 -17.53 -10.06
N LYS A 2 1.78 -18.24 -10.42
CA LYS A 2 0.69 -17.66 -11.20
C LYS A 2 -0.31 -16.99 -10.25
N LYS A 3 -0.86 -15.86 -10.67
CA LYS A 3 -1.90 -15.11 -9.97
C LYS A 3 -3.23 -15.84 -10.18
N ASN A 4 -3.80 -16.40 -9.10
CA ASN A 4 -5.05 -17.20 -9.15
C ASN A 4 -6.30 -16.39 -8.78
N PHE A 5 -6.14 -15.13 -8.40
CA PHE A 5 -7.20 -14.23 -7.98
C PHE A 5 -6.80 -12.80 -8.33
N SER A 6 -7.78 -11.93 -8.46
CA SER A 6 -7.56 -10.54 -8.81
C SER A 6 -7.24 -9.67 -7.58
N ILE A 7 -6.51 -8.57 -7.77
CA ILE A 7 -5.95 -7.72 -6.70
C ILE A 7 -6.28 -6.24 -6.93
N SER A 8 -6.91 -5.62 -5.94
CA SER A 8 -7.01 -4.16 -5.80
C SER A 8 -5.92 -3.68 -4.85
N LEU A 9 -5.14 -2.68 -5.25
CA LEU A 9 -4.22 -1.98 -4.33
C LEU A 9 -4.83 -0.64 -3.93
N ILE A 10 -5.26 -0.53 -2.67
CA ILE A 10 -5.69 0.74 -2.07
C ILE A 10 -4.47 1.52 -1.58
N VAL A 11 -4.39 2.79 -1.96
CA VAL A 11 -3.34 3.72 -1.52
C VAL A 11 -4.01 4.91 -0.83
N SER A 12 -3.81 5.05 0.49
CA SER A 12 -4.38 6.16 1.27
C SER A 12 -3.49 7.39 1.20
N THR A 13 -4.00 8.58 0.91
CA THR A 13 -3.18 9.80 0.77
C THR A 13 -3.89 11.04 1.31
N TYR A 14 -3.09 12.03 1.73
CA TYR A 14 -3.56 13.34 2.15
C TYR A 14 -2.46 14.40 1.95
N ASN A 15 -2.70 15.38 1.08
CA ASN A 15 -1.91 16.60 0.87
C ASN A 15 -0.38 16.39 0.76
N TRP A 16 0.07 15.28 0.17
CA TRP A 16 1.50 15.00 -0.04
C TRP A 16 1.80 14.38 -1.41
N PRO A 17 1.57 15.12 -2.51
CA PRO A 17 1.71 14.60 -3.87
C PRO A 17 3.13 14.10 -4.18
N GLN A 18 4.17 14.72 -3.63
CA GLN A 18 5.55 14.29 -3.89
C GLN A 18 5.83 12.88 -3.37
N ALA A 19 5.32 12.54 -2.16
CA ALA A 19 5.44 11.20 -1.60
C ALA A 19 4.58 10.21 -2.39
N LEU A 20 3.34 10.59 -2.72
CA LEU A 20 2.43 9.78 -3.54
C LEU A 20 3.05 9.44 -4.90
N ASN A 21 3.77 10.38 -5.53
CA ASN A 21 4.47 10.13 -6.78
C ASN A 21 5.51 9.02 -6.65
N LEU A 22 6.36 9.06 -5.61
CA LEU A 22 7.34 7.99 -5.37
C LEU A 22 6.67 6.65 -5.06
N CYS A 23 5.57 6.67 -4.30
CA CYS A 23 4.76 5.49 -4.02
C CYS A 23 4.23 4.87 -5.31
N LEU A 24 3.54 5.65 -6.15
CA LEU A 24 2.99 5.20 -7.44
C LEU A 24 4.07 4.68 -8.39
N GLN A 25 5.24 5.34 -8.45
CA GLN A 25 6.37 4.84 -9.23
C GLN A 25 6.84 3.45 -8.75
N SER A 26 6.93 3.24 -7.43
CA SER A 26 7.31 1.94 -6.86
C SER A 26 6.25 0.84 -7.09
N ILE A 27 4.96 1.22 -7.17
CA ILE A 27 3.85 0.32 -7.51
C ILE A 27 3.92 -0.10 -8.97
N LEU A 28 4.15 0.85 -9.88
CA LEU A 28 4.22 0.57 -11.31
C LEU A 28 5.49 -0.19 -11.71
N ALA A 29 6.50 -0.24 -10.82
CA ALA A 29 7.71 -1.03 -10.97
C ALA A 29 7.67 -2.44 -10.34
N GLN A 30 6.51 -2.87 -9.81
CA GLN A 30 6.37 -4.19 -9.19
C GLN A 30 6.63 -5.33 -10.17
N SER A 31 7.21 -6.43 -9.68
CA SER A 31 7.42 -7.64 -10.50
C SER A 31 6.12 -8.37 -10.86
N ILE A 32 5.06 -8.12 -10.08
CA ILE A 32 3.69 -8.51 -10.38
C ILE A 32 2.81 -7.29 -10.10
N LEU A 33 2.10 -6.80 -11.10
CA LEU A 33 1.23 -5.64 -10.96
C LEU A 33 -0.12 -6.02 -10.29
N PRO A 34 -0.73 -5.11 -9.51
CA PRO A 34 -2.14 -5.24 -9.15
C PRO A 34 -3.02 -5.08 -10.41
N ASP A 35 -4.28 -5.54 -10.34
CA ASP A 35 -5.21 -5.38 -11.48
C ASP A 35 -5.91 -4.02 -11.47
N GLU A 36 -5.93 -3.35 -10.33
CA GLU A 36 -6.36 -1.97 -10.19
C GLU A 36 -5.65 -1.29 -9.02
N ILE A 37 -5.49 0.03 -9.12
CA ILE A 37 -5.04 0.89 -8.03
C ILE A 37 -6.22 1.79 -7.65
N VAL A 38 -6.56 1.84 -6.36
CA VAL A 38 -7.64 2.70 -5.84
C VAL A 38 -7.01 3.70 -4.88
N ILE A 39 -6.91 4.96 -5.29
CA ILE A 39 -6.36 6.03 -4.47
C ILE A 39 -7.48 6.55 -3.57
N ALA A 40 -7.33 6.36 -2.27
CA ALA A 40 -8.22 6.81 -1.20
C ALA A 40 -7.69 8.15 -0.65
N ASP A 41 -8.24 9.26 -1.14
CA ASP A 41 -7.73 10.61 -0.90
C ASP A 41 -8.62 11.39 0.10
N ASP A 42 -8.09 11.63 1.31
CA ASP A 42 -8.81 12.24 2.45
C ASP A 42 -8.93 13.78 2.33
N GLY A 43 -9.24 14.28 1.14
CA GLY A 43 -9.43 15.71 0.91
C GLY A 43 -8.18 16.47 0.51
N SER A 44 -7.29 15.86 -0.28
CA SER A 44 -6.17 16.59 -0.87
C SER A 44 -6.63 17.71 -1.82
N LYS A 45 -5.73 18.67 -2.01
CA LYS A 45 -5.87 19.78 -2.96
C LYS A 45 -5.68 19.34 -4.42
N SER A 46 -5.82 20.31 -5.34
CA SER A 46 -5.80 20.10 -6.79
C SER A 46 -4.47 19.59 -7.35
N ASP A 47 -3.36 19.79 -6.64
CA ASP A 47 -2.04 19.29 -7.00
C ASP A 47 -1.97 17.75 -6.94
N THR A 48 -2.53 17.13 -5.91
CA THR A 48 -2.69 15.67 -5.83
C THR A 48 -3.55 15.14 -6.97
N LEU A 49 -4.70 15.78 -7.26
CA LEU A 49 -5.55 15.39 -8.40
C LEU A 49 -4.79 15.47 -9.73
N SER A 50 -4.01 16.54 -9.93
CA SER A 50 -3.22 16.74 -11.15
C SER A 50 -2.19 15.63 -11.32
N LEU A 51 -1.44 15.30 -10.26
CA LEU A 51 -0.50 14.19 -10.25
C LEU A 51 -1.17 12.84 -10.61
N ILE A 52 -2.33 12.57 -10.02
CA ILE A 52 -3.07 11.32 -10.27
C ILE A 52 -3.51 11.24 -11.73
N ASN A 53 -4.01 12.36 -12.29
CA ASN A 53 -4.42 12.42 -13.68
C ASN A 53 -3.25 12.26 -14.66
N GLU A 54 -2.09 12.82 -14.37
CA GLU A 54 -0.88 12.58 -15.17
C GLU A 54 -0.44 11.12 -15.10
N THR A 55 -0.47 10.52 -13.90
CA THR A 55 -0.10 9.10 -13.72
C THR A 55 -1.05 8.17 -14.47
N LYS A 56 -2.35 8.48 -14.50
CA LYS A 56 -3.36 7.72 -15.26
C LYS A 56 -3.05 7.64 -16.75
N LYS A 57 -2.47 8.67 -17.35
CA LYS A 57 -2.17 8.71 -18.79
C LYS A 57 -1.11 7.69 -19.20
N THR A 58 -0.21 7.33 -18.29
CA THR A 58 0.96 6.47 -18.58
C THR A 58 0.89 5.11 -17.87
N SER A 59 -0.03 4.95 -16.92
CA SER A 59 -0.17 3.71 -16.15
C SER A 59 -0.72 2.55 -17.01
N ALA A 60 -0.04 1.41 -16.94
CA ALA A 60 -0.55 0.14 -17.45
C ALA A 60 -1.62 -0.50 -16.54
N VAL A 61 -1.79 0.01 -15.32
CA VAL A 61 -2.79 -0.45 -14.35
C VAL A 61 -3.92 0.60 -14.25
N PRO A 62 -5.20 0.21 -14.33
CA PRO A 62 -6.31 1.12 -14.09
C PRO A 62 -6.19 1.79 -12.71
N ILE A 63 -6.28 3.12 -12.68
CA ILE A 63 -6.27 3.90 -11.44
C ILE A 63 -7.64 4.54 -11.24
N LEU A 64 -8.26 4.26 -10.09
CA LEU A 64 -9.45 4.95 -9.61
C LEU A 64 -9.06 5.95 -8.53
N HIS A 65 -9.64 7.15 -8.58
CA HIS A 65 -9.45 8.17 -7.54
C HIS A 65 -10.75 8.32 -6.78
N VAL A 66 -10.74 7.95 -5.50
CA VAL A 66 -11.85 8.12 -4.57
C VAL A 66 -11.46 9.26 -3.65
N TRP A 67 -12.24 10.32 -3.70
CA TRP A 67 -11.98 11.57 -3.01
C TRP A 67 -13.24 12.04 -2.27
N HIS A 68 -13.04 12.79 -1.19
CA HIS A 68 -14.08 13.54 -0.52
C HIS A 68 -13.52 14.85 0.00
N GLU A 69 -14.38 15.84 0.19
CA GLU A 69 -14.03 17.15 0.73
C GLU A 69 -13.35 17.03 2.10
N ASP A 70 -12.24 17.77 2.31
CA ASP A 70 -11.51 17.86 3.57
C ASP A 70 -12.41 18.42 4.68
N LYS A 71 -12.64 17.61 5.72
CA LYS A 71 -13.32 18.00 6.97
C LYS A 71 -12.51 17.53 8.18
N GLY A 72 -11.19 17.55 8.05
CA GLY A 72 -10.28 16.93 9.00
C GLY A 72 -10.06 15.44 8.75
N PHE A 73 -9.23 14.84 9.61
CA PHE A 73 -8.74 13.47 9.50
C PHE A 73 -9.88 12.45 9.54
N ARG A 74 -10.16 11.82 8.40
CA ARG A 74 -11.24 10.84 8.20
C ARG A 74 -10.74 9.67 7.35
N LEU A 75 -9.55 9.18 7.69
CA LEU A 75 -8.87 8.07 7.03
C LEU A 75 -9.75 6.81 6.92
N THR A 76 -10.51 6.48 7.97
CA THR A 76 -11.40 5.31 7.98
C THR A 76 -12.55 5.49 6.99
N VAL A 77 -13.17 6.67 6.94
CA VAL A 77 -14.24 7.02 6.00
C VAL A 77 -13.76 6.89 4.55
N ILE A 78 -12.59 7.44 4.22
CA ILE A 78 -12.09 7.34 2.83
C ILE A 78 -11.67 5.93 2.45
N ARG A 79 -11.14 5.15 3.40
CA ARG A 79 -10.85 3.73 3.20
C ARG A 79 -12.12 2.94 2.95
N ASN A 80 -13.18 3.15 3.72
CA ASN A 80 -14.47 2.49 3.49
C ASN A 80 -15.07 2.84 2.12
N LYS A 81 -15.01 4.12 1.73
CA LYS A 81 -15.41 4.54 0.38
C LYS A 81 -14.58 3.87 -0.71
N ALA A 82 -13.26 3.77 -0.54
CA ALA A 82 -12.39 3.10 -1.50
C ALA A 82 -12.65 1.59 -1.58
N ILE A 83 -12.82 0.94 -0.43
CA ILE A 83 -13.20 -0.48 -0.32
C ILE A 83 -14.48 -0.76 -1.10
N ALA A 84 -15.50 0.10 -0.96
CA ALA A 84 -16.78 -0.05 -1.66
C ALA A 84 -16.63 0.03 -3.19
N GLN A 85 -15.58 0.69 -3.69
CA GLN A 85 -15.28 0.82 -5.11
C GLN A 85 -14.34 -0.28 -5.63
N CYS A 86 -13.70 -1.06 -4.75
CA CYS A 86 -12.83 -2.15 -5.16
C CYS A 86 -13.63 -3.29 -5.82
N SER A 87 -13.14 -3.74 -6.97
CA SER A 87 -13.81 -4.76 -7.79
C SER A 87 -13.14 -6.14 -7.75
N LYS A 88 -11.98 -6.26 -7.09
CA LYS A 88 -11.16 -7.48 -7.12
C LYS A 88 -11.30 -8.36 -5.87
N ASP A 89 -10.86 -9.60 -6.00
CA ASP A 89 -11.03 -10.64 -4.96
C ASP A 89 -10.25 -10.34 -3.68
N TYR A 90 -9.04 -9.79 -3.84
CA TYR A 90 -8.09 -9.54 -2.77
C TYR A 90 -7.70 -8.07 -2.75
N ILE A 91 -7.75 -7.45 -1.57
CA ILE A 91 -7.41 -6.04 -1.38
C ILE A 91 -6.12 -5.97 -0.60
N ILE A 92 -5.14 -5.25 -1.14
CA ILE A 92 -3.93 -4.84 -0.44
C ILE A 92 -4.09 -3.34 -0.15
N GLN A 93 -3.72 -2.90 1.04
CA GLN A 93 -3.85 -1.52 1.49
C GLN A 93 -2.51 -1.01 2.01
N ILE A 94 -2.12 0.17 1.53
CA ILE A 94 -0.92 0.89 1.95
C ILE A 94 -1.21 2.38 2.15
N ASP A 95 -0.25 3.06 2.79
CA ASP A 95 -0.22 4.52 2.85
C ASP A 95 0.59 5.07 1.65
N GLY A 96 0.21 6.26 1.18
CA GLY A 96 0.74 6.92 -0.02
C GLY A 96 2.15 7.49 0.13
N ASP A 97 2.76 7.34 1.30
CA ASP A 97 4.15 7.69 1.59
C ASP A 97 5.06 6.46 1.70
N VAL A 98 4.55 5.27 1.35
CA VAL A 98 5.31 4.03 1.38
C VAL A 98 5.94 3.73 0.02
N ILE A 99 7.26 3.56 -0.01
CA ILE A 99 7.99 3.01 -1.16
C ILE A 99 7.96 1.47 -1.07
N LEU A 100 7.42 0.82 -2.09
CA LEU A 100 7.27 -0.63 -2.10
C LEU A 100 8.55 -1.34 -2.57
N HIS A 101 8.88 -2.44 -1.90
CA HIS A 101 9.86 -3.39 -2.41
C HIS A 101 9.37 -3.98 -3.75
N LYS A 102 10.27 -4.25 -4.72
CA LYS A 102 9.95 -4.78 -6.06
C LYS A 102 8.99 -5.99 -6.08
N ASP A 103 9.11 -6.86 -5.08
CA ASP A 103 8.34 -8.11 -4.96
C ASP A 103 7.19 -8.01 -3.94
N PHE A 104 6.80 -6.80 -3.51
CA PHE A 104 5.79 -6.58 -2.46
C PHE A 104 4.44 -7.25 -2.78
N ILE A 105 3.89 -7.02 -3.96
CA ILE A 105 2.61 -7.64 -4.38
C ILE A 105 2.75 -9.17 -4.49
N LYS A 106 3.89 -9.64 -5.02
CA LYS A 106 4.19 -11.06 -5.14
C LYS A 106 4.26 -11.77 -3.79
N ASP A 107 4.78 -11.09 -2.77
CA ASP A 107 4.86 -11.63 -1.42
C ASP A 107 3.47 -11.61 -0.75
N HIS A 108 2.64 -10.59 -0.96
CA HIS A 108 1.24 -10.63 -0.52
C HIS A 108 0.46 -11.78 -1.16
N ILE A 109 0.67 -12.08 -2.45
CA ILE A 109 0.07 -13.25 -3.11
C ILE A 109 0.51 -14.55 -2.45
N ARG A 110 1.77 -14.62 -2.00
CA ARG A 110 2.31 -15.82 -1.34
C ARG A 110 1.67 -16.09 0.00
N PHE A 111 1.49 -15.05 0.81
CA PHE A 111 0.93 -15.18 2.15
C PHE A 111 -0.62 -15.14 2.16
N ALA A 112 -1.27 -14.94 1.02
CA ALA A 112 -2.72 -14.91 0.94
C ALA A 112 -3.33 -16.28 1.27
N GLN A 113 -4.14 -16.32 2.33
CA GLN A 113 -4.89 -17.50 2.77
C GLN A 113 -6.33 -17.10 3.07
N LYS A 114 -7.31 -17.90 2.60
CA LYS A 114 -8.74 -17.66 2.86
C LYS A 114 -9.04 -17.73 4.36
N GLY A 115 -9.90 -16.84 4.84
CA GLY A 115 -10.24 -16.75 6.27
C GLY A 115 -9.15 -16.12 7.12
N SER A 116 -8.14 -15.49 6.53
CA SER A 116 -7.12 -14.70 7.22
C SER A 116 -6.85 -13.37 6.51
N PHE A 117 -6.10 -12.50 7.18
CA PHE A 117 -5.55 -11.28 6.60
C PHE A 117 -4.02 -11.30 6.77
N VAL A 118 -3.32 -10.62 5.87
CA VAL A 118 -1.87 -10.47 5.91
C VAL A 118 -1.53 -9.09 6.46
N THR A 119 -0.55 -9.02 7.35
CA THR A 119 0.08 -7.76 7.75
C THR A 119 1.56 -7.84 7.42
N GLY A 120 2.14 -6.73 6.97
CA GLY A 120 3.57 -6.63 6.70
C GLY A 120 4.27 -5.63 7.61
N SER A 121 5.59 -5.71 7.63
CA SER A 121 6.47 -4.78 8.34
C SER A 121 6.95 -3.67 7.40
N ARG A 122 7.77 -2.77 7.93
CA ARG A 122 8.37 -1.66 7.16
C ARG A 122 9.78 -1.33 7.67
N VAL A 123 10.59 -0.84 6.75
CA VAL A 123 11.83 -0.09 7.06
C VAL A 123 11.42 1.37 7.22
N ILE A 124 11.97 2.05 8.22
CA ILE A 124 11.71 3.48 8.45
C ILE A 124 12.80 4.29 7.75
N ILE A 125 12.40 5.33 7.03
CA ILE A 125 13.30 6.27 6.35
C ILE A 125 13.39 7.55 7.20
N GLU A 126 14.60 7.97 7.52
CA GLU A 126 14.86 9.24 8.21
C GLU A 126 14.52 10.45 7.33
N LYS A 127 14.26 11.59 7.99
CA LYS A 127 13.83 12.82 7.32
C LYS A 127 14.81 13.28 6.25
N GLU A 128 16.11 13.28 6.54
CA GLU A 128 17.16 13.73 5.61
C GLU A 128 17.22 12.83 4.37
N LEU A 129 17.03 11.52 4.55
CA LEU A 129 16.95 10.58 3.43
C LEU A 129 15.67 10.81 2.63
N ALA A 130 14.52 11.00 3.29
CA ALA A 130 13.25 11.29 2.63
C ALA A 130 13.32 12.56 1.78
N GLU A 131 13.85 13.66 2.32
CA GLU A 131 14.03 14.93 1.60
C GLU A 131 14.92 14.75 0.35
N ARG A 132 16.00 13.96 0.47
CA ARG A 132 16.86 13.62 -0.66
C ARG A 132 16.14 12.80 -1.72
N LEU A 133 15.34 11.81 -1.33
CA LEU A 133 14.57 10.99 -2.27
C LEU A 133 13.51 11.82 -3.01
N LEU A 134 12.80 12.69 -2.29
CA LEU A 134 11.79 13.58 -2.85
C LEU A 134 12.38 14.58 -3.84
N SER A 135 13.50 15.23 -3.48
CA SER A 135 14.19 16.20 -4.34
C SER A 135 14.80 15.57 -5.60
N THR A 136 15.31 14.35 -5.50
CA THR A 136 15.89 13.62 -6.63
C THR A 136 14.85 12.82 -7.44
N GLN A 137 13.58 12.82 -7.00
CA GLN A 137 12.51 11.99 -7.55
C GLN A 137 12.91 10.51 -7.68
N SER A 138 13.68 10.00 -6.73
CA SER A 138 14.17 8.63 -6.71
C SER A 138 13.50 7.84 -5.60
N TYR A 139 12.99 6.67 -5.92
CA TYR A 139 12.46 5.70 -4.95
C TYR A 139 13.45 4.54 -4.68
N GLN A 140 14.68 4.63 -5.21
CA GLN A 140 15.69 3.58 -5.06
C GLN A 140 16.29 3.63 -3.65
N VAL A 141 15.83 2.74 -2.77
CA VAL A 141 16.31 2.59 -1.40
C VAL A 141 16.66 1.13 -1.15
N SER A 142 17.76 0.91 -0.43
CA SER A 142 18.18 -0.42 0.04
C SER A 142 18.26 -0.45 1.56
N ILE A 143 18.30 -1.64 2.14
CA ILE A 143 18.55 -1.83 3.58
C ILE A 143 19.95 -1.36 4.02
N PHE A 144 20.86 -1.11 3.07
CA PHE A 144 22.20 -0.59 3.34
C PHE A 144 22.29 0.93 3.15
N THR A 145 21.19 1.57 2.74
CA THR A 145 21.14 3.02 2.52
C THR A 145 21.20 3.72 3.87
N LYS A 146 22.17 4.63 4.05
CA LYS A 146 22.28 5.48 5.24
C LYS A 146 20.98 6.27 5.46
N GLY A 147 20.47 6.26 6.68
CA GLY A 147 19.19 6.87 7.05
C GLY A 147 18.00 5.92 6.97
N THR A 148 18.25 4.61 7.04
CA THR A 148 17.21 3.57 7.17
C THR A 148 17.28 2.88 8.53
N HIS A 149 16.12 2.61 9.13
CA HIS A 149 15.95 1.93 10.42
C HIS A 149 15.06 0.71 10.32
N SER A 150 15.15 -0.16 11.32
CA SER A 150 14.42 -1.45 11.32
C SER A 150 14.77 -2.31 10.10
N ILE A 151 16.03 -2.26 9.66
CA ILE A 151 16.52 -2.87 8.41
C ILE A 151 16.23 -4.37 8.27
N LEU A 152 16.10 -5.09 9.40
CA LEU A 152 15.73 -6.51 9.40
C LEU A 152 14.37 -6.75 8.74
N ASN A 153 13.46 -5.77 8.81
CA ASN A 153 12.16 -5.82 8.13
C ASN A 153 12.27 -5.75 6.60
N GLY A 154 13.39 -5.24 6.08
CA GLY A 154 13.65 -5.16 4.64
C GLY A 154 14.39 -6.38 4.08
N ILE A 155 14.80 -7.33 4.93
CA ILE A 155 15.47 -8.55 4.48
C ILE A 155 14.43 -9.53 3.95
N ARG A 156 14.50 -9.80 2.64
CA ARG A 156 13.60 -10.73 1.97
C ARG A 156 14.28 -12.07 1.74
N LEU A 157 13.82 -13.11 2.44
CA LEU A 157 14.28 -14.50 2.30
C LEU A 157 13.11 -15.43 1.93
N PRO A 158 12.75 -15.53 0.64
CA PRO A 158 11.58 -16.27 0.18
C PRO A 158 11.52 -17.73 0.65
N PHE A 159 12.66 -18.40 0.77
CA PHE A 159 12.73 -19.79 1.20
C PHE A 159 12.41 -19.98 2.70
N LEU A 160 12.42 -18.91 3.51
CA LEU A 160 12.04 -18.91 4.92
C LEU A 160 10.58 -18.47 5.15
N SER A 161 9.79 -18.28 4.08
CA SER A 161 8.38 -17.85 4.20
C SER A 161 7.54 -18.74 5.14
N PRO A 162 7.69 -20.08 5.19
CA PRO A 162 6.93 -20.91 6.14
C PRO A 162 7.24 -20.63 7.62
N LEU A 163 8.42 -20.06 7.93
CA LEU A 163 8.76 -19.62 9.28
C LEU A 163 8.20 -18.22 9.57
N GLN A 164 8.13 -17.37 8.54
CA GLN A 164 7.56 -16.03 8.65
C GLN A 164 6.04 -16.07 8.87
N GLU A 165 5.33 -17.02 8.26
CA GLU A 165 3.89 -17.24 8.51
C GLU A 165 3.57 -17.51 9.98
N LYS A 166 4.48 -18.15 10.70
CA LYS A 166 4.33 -18.46 12.13
C LYS A 166 4.76 -17.30 13.03
N TYR A 167 5.43 -16.30 12.48
CA TYR A 167 5.96 -15.19 13.26
C TYR A 167 4.84 -14.23 13.66
N ARG A 168 4.60 -14.12 14.98
CA ARG A 168 3.58 -13.23 15.56
C ARG A 168 2.16 -13.45 15.02
N HIS A 169 1.85 -14.68 14.63
CA HIS A 169 0.56 -15.08 14.08
C HIS A 169 -0.63 -14.67 14.98
N ASP A 170 -0.47 -14.78 16.30
CA ASP A 170 -1.54 -14.50 17.27
C ASP A 170 -1.43 -13.11 17.94
N ASP A 171 -0.50 -12.25 17.48
CA ASP A 171 -0.30 -10.91 18.04
C ASP A 171 -1.10 -9.86 17.28
N ILE A 172 -2.35 -9.67 17.69
CA ILE A 172 -3.29 -8.69 17.11
C ILE A 172 -2.74 -7.24 17.23
N LEU A 173 -1.87 -6.96 18.20
CA LEU A 173 -1.28 -5.61 18.40
C LEU A 173 -0.13 -5.33 17.42
N TYR A 174 0.36 -6.36 16.72
CA TYR A 174 1.39 -6.23 15.69
C TYR A 174 0.85 -5.63 14.39
N VAL A 175 -0.47 -5.60 14.21
CA VAL A 175 -1.11 -5.12 12.98
C VAL A 175 -0.76 -3.65 12.73
N ARG A 176 -0.44 -3.34 11.48
CA ARG A 176 -0.11 -1.99 11.01
C ARG A 176 -0.93 -1.67 9.76
N GLY A 177 -1.86 -0.72 9.87
CA GLY A 177 -2.77 -0.32 8.78
C GLY A 177 -2.11 0.19 7.49
N CYS A 178 -0.80 0.46 7.52
CA CYS A 178 -0.01 0.93 6.39
C CYS A 178 0.46 -0.20 5.45
N ASN A 179 0.26 -1.47 5.83
CA ASN A 179 0.68 -2.64 5.06
C ASN A 179 -0.18 -3.83 5.48
N MET A 180 -1.38 -3.90 4.90
CA MET A 180 -2.33 -4.98 5.15
C MET A 180 -2.90 -5.53 3.86
N ALA A 181 -3.36 -6.78 3.90
CA ALA A 181 -4.15 -7.32 2.82
C ALA A 181 -5.20 -8.29 3.35
N PHE A 182 -6.35 -8.33 2.70
CA PHE A 182 -7.51 -9.11 3.13
C PHE A 182 -8.35 -9.52 1.93
N TRP A 183 -9.10 -10.60 2.08
CA TRP A 183 -10.11 -10.96 1.10
C TRP A 183 -11.27 -9.98 1.15
N ARG A 184 -11.69 -9.49 -0.02
CA ARG A 184 -12.80 -8.54 -0.13
C ARG A 184 -14.08 -9.08 0.51
N GLU A 185 -14.35 -10.36 0.35
CA GLU A 185 -15.52 -11.01 0.96
C GLU A 185 -15.52 -10.92 2.50
N ASP A 186 -14.35 -11.06 3.14
CA ASP A 186 -14.23 -11.09 4.59
C ASP A 186 -14.32 -9.68 5.16
N LEU A 187 -13.73 -8.71 4.46
CA LEU A 187 -13.85 -7.31 4.81
C LEU A 187 -15.29 -6.79 4.73
N ILE A 188 -16.07 -7.24 3.74
CA ILE A 188 -17.49 -6.92 3.63
C ILE A 188 -18.28 -7.53 4.79
N LYS A 189 -17.99 -8.78 5.19
CA LYS A 189 -18.65 -9.44 6.32
C LYS A 189 -18.46 -8.69 7.64
N VAL A 190 -17.30 -8.06 7.84
CA VAL A 190 -17.00 -7.26 9.05
C VAL A 190 -17.39 -5.78 8.90
N ASN A 191 -18.01 -5.39 7.78
CA ASN A 191 -18.49 -4.04 7.51
C ASN A 191 -17.38 -2.96 7.50
N GLY A 192 -16.18 -3.29 7.04
CA GLY A 192 -15.09 -2.33 6.87
C GLY A 192 -14.53 -1.77 8.20
N TYR A 193 -14.04 -0.53 8.16
CA TYR A 193 -13.49 0.18 9.32
C TYR A 193 -14.60 0.87 10.11
N ASN A 194 -14.40 1.00 11.44
CA ASN A 194 -15.24 1.87 12.23
C ASN A 194 -14.97 3.35 11.88
N GLU A 195 -16.05 4.13 11.70
CA GLU A 195 -16.02 5.56 11.38
C GLU A 195 -16.23 6.46 12.62
N ASP A 196 -16.54 5.86 13.78
CA ASP A 196 -16.71 6.55 15.07
C ASP A 196 -15.40 7.13 15.63
#